data_AF-A0A383ELI1-F1
#
_entry.id   AF-A0A383ELI1-F1
#
_cell.length_a   1.000
_cell.length_b   1.000
_cell.length_c   1.000
_cell.angle_alpha   90.00
_cell.angle_beta   90.00
_cell.angle_gamma   90.00
#
_symmetry.space_group_name_H-M   'P 1'
#
loop_
_entity.id
_entity.type
_entity.pdbx_description
1 polymer ?
#
loop_
_entity_poly.entity_id
_entity_poly.type
_entity_poly.pdbx_seq_one_letter_code
_entity_poly.pdbx_strand_id
1 'polypeptide(L)'
;VVPKLQLIVGTLLKSVPSMFYVCVLLFLLFYMYGAMGVFLYGENDPIHFRNLQTALLSLFRVTTLEDWTDIMYINMYGADNYGYTPRDFAEWKPVPNASPVGAALYFVSFVMIGTMVVLNLVIGVIMNSMDEMNAEMAISERVRLRRELANPIREGIEDLHDRFLELNEEIQIIKALIKKQE
;
A
#
# COMPACT_ATOMS: atom_id res chain seq x y z
N VAL A 1 -22.98 -13.40 -16.08
CA VAL A 1 -21.75 -12.86 -15.44
C VAL A 1 -20.70 -13.95 -15.48
N VAL A 2 -19.52 -13.69 -16.04
CA VAL A 2 -18.54 -14.73 -16.38
C VAL A 2 -17.81 -15.21 -15.11
N PRO A 3 -17.88 -16.51 -14.74
CA PRO A 3 -17.31 -17.03 -13.48
C PRO A 3 -15.79 -16.84 -13.34
N LYS A 4 -15.05 -16.78 -14.47
CA LYS A 4 -13.61 -16.50 -14.47
C LYS A 4 -13.26 -15.09 -13.98
N LEU A 5 -14.14 -14.10 -14.22
CA LEU A 5 -13.93 -12.73 -13.75
C LEU A 5 -14.13 -12.64 -12.23
N GLN A 6 -15.12 -13.38 -11.71
CA GLN A 6 -15.39 -13.43 -10.26
C GLN A 6 -14.22 -14.03 -9.48
N LEU A 7 -13.55 -15.03 -10.05
CA LEU A 7 -12.36 -15.62 -9.45
C LEU A 7 -11.22 -14.59 -9.33
N ILE A 8 -10.91 -13.87 -10.41
CA ILE A 8 -9.82 -12.85 -10.42
C ILE A 8 -10.12 -11.71 -9.44
N VAL A 9 -11.35 -11.20 -9.45
CA VAL A 9 -11.79 -10.13 -8.53
C VAL A 9 -11.75 -10.63 -7.08
N GLY A 10 -12.16 -11.88 -6.83
CA GLY A 10 -12.14 -12.49 -5.50
C GLY A 10 -10.71 -12.63 -4.94
N THR A 11 -9.74 -12.98 -5.78
CA THR A 11 -8.33 -13.04 -5.38
C THR A 11 -7.77 -11.64 -5.08
N LEU A 12 -8.07 -10.64 -5.92
CA LEU A 12 -7.64 -9.25 -5.67
C LEU A 12 -8.21 -8.69 -4.37
N LEU A 13 -9.50 -8.93 -4.11
CA LEU A 13 -10.15 -8.47 -2.88
C LEU A 13 -9.61 -9.14 -1.63
N LYS A 14 -9.10 -10.38 -1.71
CA LYS A 14 -8.43 -11.05 -0.58
C LYS A 14 -7.11 -10.40 -0.20
N SER A 15 -6.43 -9.74 -1.12
CA SER A 15 -5.16 -9.05 -0.85
C SER A 15 -5.35 -7.65 -0.24
N VAL A 16 -6.53 -7.02 -0.39
CA VAL A 16 -6.77 -5.66 0.11
C VAL A 16 -6.66 -5.52 1.64
N PRO A 17 -7.20 -6.44 2.47
CA PRO A 17 -7.19 -6.29 3.92
C PRO A 17 -5.79 -6.22 4.55
N SER A 18 -4.82 -6.97 4.02
CA SER A 18 -3.45 -6.98 4.56
C SER A 18 -2.72 -5.65 4.35
N MET A 19 -3.17 -4.82 3.41
CA MET A 19 -2.56 -3.55 3.03
C MET A 19 -3.27 -2.32 3.59
N PHE A 20 -4.36 -2.52 4.33
CA PHE A 20 -5.20 -1.43 4.81
C PHE A 20 -4.38 -0.36 5.56
N TYR A 21 -3.44 -0.77 6.41
CA TYR A 21 -2.58 0.15 7.16
C TYR A 21 -1.69 1.02 6.26
N VAL A 22 -1.14 0.45 5.18
CA VAL A 22 -0.30 1.19 4.23
C VAL A 22 -1.16 2.17 3.42
N CYS A 23 -2.36 1.76 3.02
CA CYS A 23 -3.32 2.66 2.37
C CYS A 23 -3.74 3.83 3.26
N VAL A 24 -3.98 3.59 4.56
CA VAL A 24 -4.27 4.64 5.54
C VAL A 24 -3.08 5.59 5.71
N LEU A 25 -1.86 5.05 5.77
CA LEU A 25 -0.63 5.86 5.83
C LEU A 25 -0.49 6.75 4.59
N LEU A 26 -0.70 6.18 3.39
CA LEU A 26 -0.64 6.92 2.13
C LEU A 26 -1.70 8.02 2.08
N PHE A 27 -2.93 7.72 2.51
CA PHE A 27 -4.00 8.70 2.59
C PHE A 27 -3.69 9.84 3.58
N LEU A 28 -3.10 9.51 4.74
CA LEU A 28 -2.69 10.51 5.73
C LEU A 28 -1.56 11.39 5.19
N LEU A 29 -0.59 10.81 4.47
CA LEU A 29 0.47 11.56 3.78
C LEU A 29 -0.14 12.55 2.78
N PHE A 30 -1.07 12.08 1.95
CA PHE A 30 -1.79 12.90 0.98
C PHE A 30 -2.57 14.03 1.65
N TYR A 31 -3.27 13.73 2.74
CA TYR A 31 -4.04 14.74 3.48
C TYR A 31 -3.13 15.82 4.07
N MET A 32 -2.04 15.42 4.73
CA MET A 32 -1.09 16.35 5.35
C MET A 32 -0.45 17.26 4.30
N TYR A 33 0.12 16.69 3.23
CA TYR A 33 0.69 17.47 2.15
C TYR A 33 -0.39 18.30 1.44
N GLY A 34 -1.57 17.75 1.19
CA GLY A 34 -2.67 18.46 0.53
C GLY A 34 -3.08 19.71 1.32
N ALA A 35 -3.26 19.58 2.64
CA ALA A 35 -3.55 20.72 3.50
C ALA A 35 -2.40 21.74 3.49
N MET A 36 -1.16 21.29 3.65
CA MET A 36 0.02 22.16 3.57
C MET A 36 0.11 22.90 2.23
N GLY A 37 -0.09 22.21 1.10
CA GLY A 37 -0.05 22.78 -0.23
C GLY A 37 -1.12 23.85 -0.44
N VAL A 38 -2.35 23.65 0.07
CA VAL A 38 -3.39 24.69 0.03
C VAL A 38 -2.94 25.94 0.77
N PHE A 39 -2.36 25.81 1.95
CA PHE A 39 -1.89 26.96 2.74
C PHE A 39 -0.66 27.65 2.14
N LEU A 40 0.27 26.90 1.57
CA LEU A 40 1.54 27.43 1.05
C LEU A 40 1.42 27.98 -0.37
N TYR A 41 0.59 27.33 -1.21
CA TYR A 41 0.58 27.52 -2.65
C TYR A 41 -0.79 27.84 -3.23
N GLY A 42 -1.88 27.81 -2.44
CA GLY A 42 -3.24 28.01 -2.97
C GLY A 42 -3.49 29.38 -3.60
N GLU A 43 -2.78 30.43 -3.15
CA GLU A 43 -2.87 31.76 -3.75
C GLU A 43 -2.05 31.88 -5.04
N ASN A 44 -0.83 31.31 -5.06
CA ASN A 44 0.03 31.32 -6.24
C ASN A 44 -0.52 30.39 -7.34
N ASP A 45 -1.01 29.21 -6.96
CA ASP A 45 -1.39 28.14 -7.86
C ASP A 45 -2.81 27.59 -7.56
N PRO A 46 -3.86 28.39 -7.78
CA PRO A 46 -5.25 28.00 -7.55
C PRO A 46 -5.74 26.84 -8.43
N ILE A 47 -5.13 26.57 -9.59
CA ILE A 47 -5.48 25.41 -10.43
C ILE A 47 -5.19 24.10 -9.70
N HIS A 48 -4.11 24.04 -8.91
CA HIS A 48 -3.69 22.82 -8.22
C HIS A 48 -4.00 22.84 -6.71
N PHE A 49 -3.95 24.00 -6.05
CA PHE A 49 -3.98 24.09 -4.59
C PHE A 49 -5.09 25.00 -4.02
N ARG A 50 -6.10 25.40 -4.80
CA ARG A 50 -7.20 26.27 -4.30
C ARG A 50 -7.95 25.68 -3.09
N ASN A 51 -8.13 24.36 -3.06
CA ASN A 51 -8.78 23.68 -1.96
C ASN A 51 -8.24 22.24 -1.83
N LEU A 52 -8.59 21.58 -0.72
CA LEU A 52 -8.07 20.26 -0.39
C LEU A 52 -8.38 19.22 -1.47
N GLN A 53 -9.58 19.23 -2.05
CA GLN A 53 -9.95 18.25 -3.09
C GLN A 53 -9.06 18.39 -4.33
N THR A 54 -8.88 19.62 -4.81
CA THR A 54 -8.02 19.89 -5.96
C THR A 54 -6.56 19.55 -5.65
N ALA A 55 -6.09 19.89 -4.44
CA ALA A 55 -4.74 19.54 -3.98
C ALA A 55 -4.51 18.03 -3.93
N LEU A 56 -5.48 17.25 -3.41
CA LEU A 56 -5.39 15.79 -3.38
C LEU A 56 -5.31 15.19 -4.80
N LEU A 57 -6.05 15.74 -5.76
CA LEU A 57 -5.97 15.32 -7.16
C LEU A 57 -4.61 15.66 -7.79
N SER A 58 -4.08 16.86 -7.53
CA SER A 58 -2.76 17.26 -7.98
C SER A 58 -1.65 16.43 -7.35
N LEU A 59 -1.76 16.09 -6.06
CA LEU A 59 -0.81 15.20 -5.39
C LEU A 59 -0.92 13.76 -5.88
N PHE A 60 -2.09 13.31 -6.33
CA PHE A 60 -2.22 12.02 -7.02
C PHE A 60 -1.41 12.01 -8.33
N ARG A 61 -1.56 13.07 -9.16
CA ARG A 61 -0.76 13.27 -10.36
C ARG A 61 0.75 13.27 -10.04
N VAL A 62 1.16 14.04 -9.05
CA VAL A 62 2.56 14.09 -8.57
C VAL A 62 3.06 12.72 -8.12
N THR A 63 2.24 11.93 -7.40
CA THR A 63 2.61 10.59 -6.94
C THR A 63 2.83 9.62 -8.08
N THR A 64 2.11 9.77 -9.19
CA THR A 64 2.34 9.00 -10.42
C THR A 64 3.56 9.47 -11.23
N LEU A 65 4.26 10.51 -10.74
CA LEU A 65 5.42 11.15 -11.38
C LEU A 65 5.12 11.76 -12.74
N GLU A 66 3.85 12.05 -13.02
CA GLU A 66 3.42 12.67 -14.27
C GLU A 66 3.43 14.19 -14.10
N ASP A 67 4.26 14.88 -14.90
CA ASP A 67 4.45 16.34 -14.95
C ASP A 67 4.57 17.04 -13.58
N TRP A 68 5.08 16.32 -12.57
CA TRP A 68 5.17 16.84 -11.22
C TRP A 68 6.14 18.01 -11.09
N THR A 69 7.15 18.05 -11.97
CA THR A 69 8.10 19.15 -12.06
C THR A 69 7.45 20.44 -12.51
N ASP A 70 6.39 20.37 -13.33
CA ASP A 70 5.72 21.58 -13.82
C ASP A 70 4.94 22.25 -12.69
N ILE A 71 4.24 21.46 -11.88
CA ILE A 71 3.57 21.95 -10.66
C ILE A 71 4.60 22.54 -9.68
N MET A 72 5.76 21.90 -9.54
CA MET A 72 6.87 22.44 -8.74
C MET A 72 7.37 23.77 -9.32
N TYR A 73 7.58 23.87 -10.63
CA TYR A 73 8.10 25.07 -11.28
C TYR A 73 7.15 26.26 -11.23
N ILE A 74 5.82 26.04 -11.32
CA ILE A 74 4.82 27.09 -11.08
C ILE A 74 5.02 27.70 -9.69
N ASN A 75 5.25 26.87 -8.68
CA ASN A 75 5.38 27.33 -7.29
C ASN A 75 6.78 27.82 -6.94
N MET A 76 7.79 27.37 -7.68
CA MET A 76 9.18 27.82 -7.55
C MET A 76 9.41 29.18 -8.21
N TYR A 77 8.85 29.41 -9.40
CA TYR A 77 9.05 30.65 -10.16
C TYR A 77 7.91 31.66 -10.03
N GLY A 78 6.75 31.23 -9.51
CA GLY A 78 5.54 32.03 -9.46
C GLY A 78 4.70 31.88 -10.73
N ALA A 79 3.38 31.96 -10.58
CA ALA A 79 2.43 31.79 -11.69
C ALA A 79 2.61 32.84 -12.80
N ASP A 80 3.16 34.02 -12.50
CA ASP A 80 3.47 35.05 -13.49
C ASP A 80 4.65 34.71 -14.41
N ASN A 81 5.51 33.78 -13.99
CA ASN A 81 6.73 33.43 -14.70
C ASN A 81 6.70 32.04 -15.35
N TYR A 82 5.81 31.13 -14.90
CA TYR A 82 5.73 29.77 -15.44
C TYR A 82 4.33 29.15 -15.36
N GLY A 83 3.95 28.37 -16.37
CA GLY A 83 2.79 27.48 -16.39
C GLY A 83 1.42 28.15 -16.61
N TYR A 84 1.20 29.38 -16.18
CA TYR A 84 -0.09 30.08 -16.38
C TYR A 84 -0.11 30.89 -17.67
N THR A 85 -1.23 30.82 -18.37
CA THR A 85 -1.50 31.64 -19.56
C THR A 85 -2.27 32.92 -19.18
N PRO A 86 -2.35 33.93 -20.07
CA PRO A 86 -3.20 35.11 -19.83
C PRO A 86 -4.67 34.76 -19.56
N ARG A 87 -5.17 33.65 -20.12
CA ARG A 87 -6.52 33.15 -19.86
C ARG A 87 -6.65 32.64 -18.43
N ASP A 88 -5.66 31.90 -17.94
CA ASP A 88 -5.67 31.35 -16.58
C ASP A 88 -5.63 32.47 -15.54
N PHE A 89 -4.87 33.54 -15.81
CA PHE A 89 -4.88 34.75 -14.99
C PHE A 89 -6.26 35.42 -14.90
N ALA A 90 -7.01 35.44 -16.01
CA ALA A 90 -8.36 35.99 -16.04
C ALA A 90 -9.38 35.12 -15.30
N GLU A 91 -9.24 33.79 -15.38
CA GLU A 91 -10.16 32.83 -14.79
C GLU A 91 -9.92 32.59 -13.30
N TRP A 92 -8.65 32.38 -12.92
CA TRP A 92 -8.27 31.92 -11.59
C TRP A 92 -7.74 33.00 -10.67
N LYS A 93 -7.31 34.14 -11.23
CA LYS A 93 -6.77 35.30 -10.50
C LYS A 93 -5.70 34.90 -9.46
N PRO A 94 -4.64 34.18 -9.86
CA PRO A 94 -3.57 33.83 -8.95
C PRO A 94 -2.89 35.10 -8.40
N VAL A 95 -2.37 35.01 -7.18
CA VAL A 95 -1.50 36.02 -6.56
C VAL A 95 -0.08 35.46 -6.62
N PRO A 96 0.76 35.88 -7.60
CA PRO A 96 2.05 35.27 -7.79
C PRO A 96 2.95 35.41 -6.56
N ASN A 97 3.50 34.28 -6.11
CA ASN A 97 4.39 34.20 -4.97
C ASN A 97 5.41 33.09 -5.21
N ALA A 98 6.58 33.47 -5.71
CA ALA A 98 7.66 32.54 -6.00
C ALA A 98 8.32 32.02 -4.71
N SER A 99 8.45 30.71 -4.58
CA SER A 99 9.15 30.07 -3.46
C SER A 99 10.16 29.05 -3.96
N PRO A 100 11.35 29.47 -4.46
CA PRO A 100 12.25 28.55 -5.14
C PRO A 100 12.72 27.38 -4.27
N VAL A 101 13.18 27.68 -3.06
CA VAL A 101 13.65 26.67 -2.11
C VAL A 101 12.48 25.93 -1.47
N GLY A 102 11.41 26.64 -1.10
CA GLY A 102 10.26 26.04 -0.43
C GLY A 102 9.53 25.04 -1.32
N ALA A 103 9.26 25.40 -2.58
CA ALA A 103 8.63 24.52 -3.55
C ALA A 103 9.51 23.28 -3.82
N ALA A 104 10.81 23.45 -4.06
CA ALA A 104 11.71 22.33 -4.28
C ALA A 104 11.69 21.33 -3.09
N LEU A 105 11.80 21.83 -1.85
CA LEU A 105 11.76 20.96 -0.67
C LEU A 105 10.41 20.26 -0.51
N TYR A 106 9.30 20.97 -0.73
CA TYR A 106 7.96 20.41 -0.61
C TYR A 106 7.72 19.28 -1.62
N PHE A 107 7.93 19.54 -2.92
CA PHE A 107 7.62 18.56 -3.97
C PHE A 107 8.61 17.39 -3.99
N VAL A 108 9.92 17.65 -3.82
CA VAL A 108 10.92 16.56 -3.80
C VAL A 108 10.73 15.66 -2.58
N SER A 109 10.45 16.22 -1.40
CA SER A 109 10.18 15.39 -0.22
C SER A 109 8.91 14.55 -0.38
N PHE A 110 7.84 15.12 -0.94
CA PHE A 110 6.62 14.38 -1.22
C PHE A 110 6.85 13.24 -2.22
N VAL A 111 7.58 13.50 -3.31
CA VAL A 111 7.93 12.47 -4.30
C VAL A 111 8.76 11.35 -3.67
N MET A 112 9.79 11.69 -2.90
CA MET A 112 10.66 10.68 -2.26
C MET A 112 9.87 9.81 -1.27
N ILE A 113 9.05 10.43 -0.41
CA ILE A 113 8.27 9.69 0.59
C ILE A 113 7.12 8.91 -0.08
N GLY A 114 6.38 9.56 -0.98
CA GLY A 114 5.23 8.98 -1.66
C GLY A 114 5.59 7.78 -2.52
N THR A 115 6.66 7.88 -3.32
CA THR A 115 7.15 6.74 -4.12
C THR A 115 7.62 5.58 -3.25
N MET A 116 8.32 5.85 -2.15
CA MET A 116 8.72 4.80 -1.20
C MET A 116 7.52 4.08 -0.59
N VAL A 117 6.46 4.81 -0.21
CA VAL A 117 5.23 4.21 0.32
C VAL A 117 4.52 3.37 -0.75
N VAL A 118 4.42 3.85 -1.99
CA VAL A 118 3.82 3.09 -3.10
C VAL A 118 4.63 1.84 -3.42
N LEU A 119 5.97 1.92 -3.42
CA LEU A 119 6.83 0.76 -3.62
C LEU A 119 6.64 -0.27 -2.49
N ASN A 120 6.58 0.17 -1.24
CA ASN A 120 6.32 -0.71 -0.10
C ASN A 120 4.94 -1.38 -0.20
N LEU A 121 3.93 -0.68 -0.71
CA LEU A 121 2.61 -1.26 -0.99
C LEU A 121 2.72 -2.39 -2.03
N VAL A 122 3.41 -2.15 -3.16
CA VAL A 122 3.61 -3.16 -4.21
C VAL A 122 4.38 -4.37 -3.68
N ILE A 123 5.44 -4.14 -2.91
CA ILE A 123 6.21 -5.21 -2.27
C ILE A 123 5.30 -6.01 -1.32
N GLY A 124 4.44 -5.34 -0.55
CA GLY A 124 3.46 -6.00 0.32
C GLY A 124 2.49 -6.90 -0.45
N VAL A 125 2.00 -6.46 -1.61
CA VAL A 125 1.14 -7.28 -2.51
C VAL A 125 1.87 -8.52 -2.99
N ILE A 126 3.09 -8.33 -3.49
CA ILE A 126 3.88 -9.41 -4.07
C ILE A 126 4.25 -10.42 -2.97
N MET A 127 4.65 -9.96 -1.80
CA MET A 127 5.02 -10.82 -0.67
C MET A 127 3.84 -11.65 -0.21
N ASN A 128 2.66 -11.05 -0.02
CA ASN A 128 1.47 -11.80 0.37
C ASN A 128 1.09 -12.86 -0.69
N SER A 129 1.17 -12.51 -1.97
CA SER A 129 0.93 -13.48 -3.06
C SER A 129 1.99 -14.59 -3.09
N MET A 130 3.26 -14.29 -2.83
CA MET A 130 4.33 -15.29 -2.76
C MET A 130 4.14 -16.22 -1.56
N ASP A 131 3.74 -15.71 -0.40
CA ASP A 131 3.49 -16.51 0.80
C ASP A 131 2.31 -17.48 0.57
N GLU A 132 1.22 -17.00 -0.05
CA GLU A 132 0.10 -17.85 -0.45
C GLU A 132 0.54 -18.95 -1.43
N MET A 133 1.28 -18.60 -2.48
CA MET A 133 1.79 -19.56 -3.46
C MET A 133 2.74 -20.59 -2.83
N ASN A 134 3.65 -20.16 -1.95
CA ASN A 134 4.58 -21.03 -1.24
C ASN A 134 3.85 -22.02 -0.33
N ALA A 135 2.80 -21.57 0.37
CA ALA A 135 1.97 -22.42 1.20
C ALA A 135 1.22 -23.48 0.37
N GLU A 136 0.63 -23.09 -0.77
CA GLU A 136 -0.05 -24.03 -1.68
C GLU A 136 0.93 -25.06 -2.28
N MET A 137 2.12 -24.62 -2.70
CA MET A 137 3.17 -25.50 -3.23
C MET A 137 3.62 -26.52 -2.19
N ALA A 138 3.86 -26.10 -0.94
CA ALA A 138 4.27 -27.01 0.14
C ALA A 138 3.21 -28.08 0.44
N ILE A 139 1.92 -27.74 0.39
CA ILE A 139 0.82 -28.70 0.54
C ILE A 139 0.79 -29.66 -0.65
N SER A 140 0.88 -29.14 -1.87
CA SER A 140 0.86 -29.95 -3.09
C SER A 140 2.02 -30.93 -3.14
N GLU A 141 3.22 -30.52 -2.72
CA GLU A 141 4.39 -31.39 -2.64
C GLU A 141 4.18 -32.52 -1.61
N ARG A 142 3.68 -32.21 -0.41
CA ARG A 142 3.33 -33.23 0.59
C ARG A 142 2.28 -34.21 0.09
N VAL A 143 1.25 -33.72 -0.63
CA VAL A 143 0.22 -34.58 -1.23
C VAL A 143 0.83 -35.49 -2.30
N ARG A 144 1.74 -34.96 -3.14
CA ARG A 144 2.43 -35.75 -4.16
C ARG A 144 3.28 -36.85 -3.52
N LEU A 145 4.14 -36.50 -2.55
CA LEU A 145 4.97 -37.46 -1.83
C LEU A 145 4.11 -38.55 -1.16
N ARG A 146 2.99 -38.16 -0.54
CA ARG A 146 2.07 -39.14 0.07
C ARG A 146 1.38 -40.04 -0.94
N ARG A 147 1.09 -39.57 -2.15
CA ARG A 147 0.51 -40.41 -3.21
C ARG A 147 1.48 -41.45 -3.77
N GLU A 148 2.77 -41.22 -3.67
CA GLU A 148 3.81 -42.17 -4.11
C GLU A 148 4.00 -43.33 -3.09
N LEU A 149 3.43 -43.22 -1.88
CA LEU A 149 3.47 -44.28 -0.86
C LEU A 149 2.53 -45.44 -1.23
N ALA A 150 2.90 -46.66 -0.84
CA ALA A 150 2.16 -47.88 -1.19
C ALA A 150 0.74 -47.90 -0.59
N ASN A 151 0.55 -47.33 0.61
CA ASN A 151 -0.76 -47.23 1.26
C ASN A 151 -0.98 -45.85 1.93
N PRO A 152 -1.29 -44.80 1.15
CA PRO A 152 -1.28 -43.40 1.61
C PRO A 152 -2.23 -43.11 2.77
N ILE A 153 -3.41 -43.74 2.77
CA ILE A 153 -4.46 -43.51 3.77
C ILE A 153 -4.09 -44.20 5.09
N ARG A 154 -3.57 -45.43 5.03
CA ARG A 154 -3.19 -46.17 6.22
C ARG A 154 -2.03 -45.49 6.93
N GLU A 155 -0.98 -45.12 6.19
CA GLU A 155 0.16 -44.38 6.75
C GLU A 155 -0.26 -43.01 7.29
N GLY A 156 -1.21 -42.33 6.64
CA GLY A 156 -1.78 -41.08 7.16
C GLY A 156 -2.55 -41.26 8.48
N ILE A 157 -3.23 -42.38 8.68
CA ILE A 157 -3.92 -42.72 9.93
C ILE A 157 -2.91 -43.07 11.04
N GLU A 158 -1.84 -43.80 10.71
CA GLU A 158 -0.76 -44.13 11.64
C GLU A 158 -0.02 -42.85 12.10
N ASP A 159 0.40 -41.97 11.18
CA ASP A 159 1.03 -40.66 11.50
C ASP A 159 0.13 -39.75 12.37
N LEU A 160 -1.19 -39.76 12.11
CA LEU A 160 -2.14 -39.00 12.93
C LEU A 160 -2.29 -39.58 14.35
N HIS A 161 -2.28 -40.92 14.48
CA HIS A 161 -2.35 -41.59 15.76
C HIS A 161 -1.12 -41.27 16.63
N ASP A 162 0.07 -41.33 16.05
CA ASP A 162 1.32 -41.04 16.76
C ASP A 162 1.36 -39.59 17.24
N ARG A 163 0.97 -38.62 16.38
CA ARG A 163 0.84 -37.22 16.77
C ARG A 163 -0.14 -37.00 17.91
N PHE A 164 -1.25 -37.74 17.93
CA PHE A 164 -2.24 -37.63 19.00
C PHE A 164 -1.67 -38.13 20.35
N LEU A 165 -0.86 -39.18 20.33
CA LEU A 165 -0.18 -39.69 21.51
C LEU A 165 0.82 -38.67 22.08
N GLU A 166 1.67 -38.09 21.23
CA GLU A 166 2.62 -37.03 21.62
C GLU A 166 1.88 -35.83 22.25
N LEU A 167 0.82 -35.35 21.60
CA LEU A 167 0.03 -34.21 22.09
C LEU A 167 -0.61 -34.51 23.45
N ASN A 168 -1.13 -35.72 23.63
CA ASN A 168 -1.68 -36.14 24.91
C ASN A 168 -0.61 -36.20 26.00
N GLU A 169 0.59 -36.68 25.69
CA GLU A 169 1.72 -36.69 26.62
C GLU A 169 2.12 -35.26 27.03
N GLU A 170 2.27 -34.33 26.08
CA GLU A 170 2.53 -32.92 26.37
C GLU A 170 1.44 -32.30 27.27
N ILE A 171 0.17 -32.59 27.00
CA ILE A 171 -0.94 -32.12 27.83
C ILE A 171 -0.82 -32.64 29.27
N GLN A 172 -0.40 -33.90 29.47
CA GLN A 172 -0.19 -34.44 30.82
C GLN A 172 0.96 -33.73 31.54
N ILE A 173 2.05 -33.45 30.83
CA ILE A 173 3.20 -32.70 31.38
C ILE A 173 2.75 -31.29 31.80
N ILE A 174 2.02 -30.58 30.93
CA ILE A 174 1.49 -29.24 31.23
C ILE A 174 0.56 -29.28 32.46
N LYS A 175 -0.34 -30.27 32.54
CA LYS A 175 -1.20 -30.47 33.72
C LYS A 175 -0.39 -30.69 35.00
N ALA A 176 0.67 -31.51 34.93
CA ALA A 176 1.54 -31.76 36.07
C ALA A 176 2.29 -30.50 36.52
N LEU A 177 2.74 -29.66 35.58
CA LEU A 177 3.37 -28.37 35.86
C LEU A 177 2.41 -27.41 36.56
N ILE A 178 1.17 -27.28 36.08
CA ILE A 178 0.14 -26.42 36.68
C ILE A 178 -0.16 -26.86 38.12
N LYS A 179 -0.34 -28.17 38.35
CA LYS A 179 -0.62 -28.72 39.69
C LYS A 179 0.53 -28.53 40.69
N LYS A 180 1.74 -28.25 40.22
CA LYS A 180 2.93 -28.00 41.05
C LYS A 180 3.10 -26.52 41.41
N GLN A 181 2.32 -25.63 40.79
CA GLN A 181 2.29 -24.19 41.07
C GLN A 181 1.17 -23.78 42.06
N GLU A 182 0.21 -24.67 42.32
CA GLU A 182 -0.75 -24.58 43.44
C GLU A 182 -0.16 -25.14 44.74
#